data_AF-A0A3B0Y3P0-F1
#
_entry.id   AF-A0A3B0Y3P0-F1
#
_cell.length_a   1.000
_cell.length_b   1.000
_cell.length_c   1.000
_cell.angle_alpha   90.00
_cell.angle_beta   90.00
_cell.angle_gamma   90.00
#
_symmetry.space_group_name_H-M   'P 1'
#
loop_
_entity.id
_entity.type
_entity.pdbx_description
1 polymer ?
#
loop_
_entity_poly.entity_id
_entity_poly.type
_entity_poly.pdbx_seq_one_letter_code
_entity_poly.pdbx_strand_id
1 'polypeptide(L)' 'MKPSNDPEFKHFYERHCKHLELKGLQPKTVEAYSRAIRRIGQYFNYEIEHLT' A
#
# COMPACT_ATOMS: atom_id res chain seq x y z
N MET A 1 -15.50 -9.76 2.98
CA MET A 1 -14.19 -9.08 2.91
C MET A 1 -13.50 -9.27 4.25
N LYS A 2 -12.38 -10.00 4.31
CA LYS A 2 -11.55 -9.97 5.52
C LYS A 2 -11.05 -8.53 5.69
N PRO A 3 -11.22 -7.90 6.86
CA PRO A 3 -10.66 -6.58 7.09
C PRO A 3 -9.16 -6.67 6.85
N SER A 4 -8.60 -5.58 6.28
CA SER A 4 -7.19 -5.35 5.99
C SER A 4 -6.33 -5.25 7.25
N ASN A 5 -6.59 -6.10 8.24
CA ASN A 5 -5.95 -6.12 9.54
C ASN A 5 -4.61 -6.86 9.50
N ASP A 6 -4.09 -7.14 8.31
CA ASP A 6 -2.74 -7.64 8.15
C ASP A 6 -1.75 -6.54 8.62
N PRO A 7 -1.09 -6.75 9.77
CA PRO A 7 -0.25 -5.72 10.39
C PRO A 7 1.01 -5.45 9.56
N GLU A 8 1.45 -6.43 8.77
CA GLU A 8 2.64 -6.36 7.92
C GLU A 8 2.35 -5.49 6.69
N PHE A 9 1.27 -5.78 5.96
CA PHE A 9 0.79 -4.94 4.86
C PHE A 9 0.59 -3.49 5.29
N LYS A 10 -0.01 -3.26 6.47
CA LYS A 10 -0.22 -1.91 7.00
C LYS A 10 1.10 -1.19 7.23
N HIS A 11 2.07 -1.86 7.86
CA HIS A 11 3.40 -1.29 8.10
C HIS A 11 4.08 -0.85 6.80
N PHE A 12 4.10 -1.72 5.79
CA PHE A 12 4.69 -1.41 4.49
C PHE A 12 3.91 -0.34 3.72
N TYR A 13 2.59 -0.35 3.80
CA TYR A 13 1.73 0.68 3.20
C TYR A 13 2.03 2.07 3.78
N GLU A 14 2.13 2.20 5.10
CA GLU A 14 2.47 3.47 5.77
C GLU A 14 3.87 3.94 5.38
N ARG A 15 4.85 3.02 5.35
CA ARG A 15 6.21 3.32 4.90
C ARG A 15 6.24 3.77 3.44
N HIS A 16 5.46 3.14 2.56
CA HIS A 16 5.36 3.51 1.15
C HIS A 16 4.82 4.92 0.98
N CYS A 17 3.70 5.26 1.64
CA CYS A 17 3.11 6.59 1.57
C CYS A 17 4.13 7.66 2.04
N LYS A 18 4.76 7.45 3.20
CA LYS A 18 5.78 8.36 3.73
C LYS A 18 6.96 8.53 2.77
N HIS A 19 7.40 7.45 2.12
CA HIS A 19 8.48 7.53 1.14
C HIS A 19 8.09 8.38 -0.07
N LEU A 20 6.87 8.23 -0.59
CA LEU A 20 6.39 9.03 -1.73
C LEU A 20 6.27 10.51 -1.39
N GLU A 21 5.82 10.84 -0.17
CA GLU A 21 5.76 12.22 0.32
C GLU A 21 7.17 12.82 0.47
N LEU A 22 8.11 12.09 1.08
CA LEU A 22 9.50 12.54 1.23
C LEU A 22 10.23 12.68 -0.11
N LYS A 23 9.81 11.94 -1.14
CA LYS A 23 10.29 12.09 -2.51
C LYS A 23 9.79 13.38 -3.19
N GLY A 24 8.89 14.13 -2.56
CA GLY A 24 8.34 15.38 -3.09
C GLY A 24 7.35 15.18 -4.24
N LEU A 25 6.70 14.01 -4.31
CA LEU A 25 5.67 13.76 -5.33
C LEU A 25 4.42 14.60 -5.04
N GLN A 26 3.70 14.99 -6.10
CA GLN A 26 2.45 15.73 -5.95
C GLN A 26 1.43 14.89 -5.18
N PRO A 27 0.56 15.50 -4.34
CA PRO A 27 -0.43 14.76 -3.54
C PRO A 27 -1.29 13.80 -4.36
N LYS A 28 -1.80 14.25 -5.53
CA LYS A 28 -2.57 13.41 -6.46
C LYS A 28 -1.81 12.16 -6.93
N THR A 29 -0.48 12.26 -7.03
CA THR A 29 0.38 11.14 -7.39
C THR A 29 0.51 10.19 -6.22
N VAL A 30 0.77 10.68 -5.01
CA VAL A 30 0.80 9.85 -3.79
C VAL A 30 -0.51 9.08 -3.65
N GLU A 31 -1.65 9.76 -3.76
CA GLU A 31 -2.98 9.15 -3.67
C GLU A 31 -3.20 8.05 -4.72
N ALA A 32 -2.79 8.29 -5.98
CA ALA A 32 -2.92 7.30 -7.04
C ALA A 32 -2.11 6.03 -6.76
N TYR A 33 -0.87 6.18 -6.29
CA TYR A 33 0.01 5.05 -5.95
C TYR A 33 -0.50 4.30 -4.71
N SER A 34 -0.90 5.01 -3.65
CA SER A 34 -1.51 4.42 -2.47
C SER A 34 -2.77 3.62 -2.83
N ARG A 35 -3.60 4.13 -3.73
CA ARG A 35 -4.79 3.41 -4.22
C ARG A 35 -4.43 2.17 -5.03
N ALA A 36 -3.39 2.23 -5.86
CA ALA A 36 -2.91 1.09 -6.62
C ALA A 36 -2.43 -0.05 -5.71
N ILE A 37 -1.58 0.26 -4.71
CA ILE A 37 -1.10 -0.72 -3.73
C ILE A 37 -2.25 -1.36 -2.95
N ARG A 38 -3.26 -0.58 -2.53
CA ARG A 38 -4.45 -1.14 -1.86
C ARG A 38 -5.23 -2.09 -2.75
N ARG A 39 -5.36 -1.81 -4.04
CA ARG A 39 -6.03 -2.72 -5.00
C ARG A 39 -5.25 -4.00 -5.22
N ILE A 40 -3.92 -3.90 -5.33
CA ILE A 40 -3.03 -5.08 -5.43
C ILE A 40 -3.17 -5.92 -4.15
N GLY A 41 -3.08 -5.30 -2.98
CA GLY A 41 -3.29 -5.97 -1.70
C GLY A 41 -4.65 -6.67 -1.66
N GLN A 42 -5.74 -6.00 -2.05
CA GLN A 42 -7.07 -6.62 -2.10
C GLN A 42 -7.12 -7.89 -2.97
N TYR A 43 -6.42 -7.91 -4.11
CA TYR A 43 -6.36 -9.08 -4.98
C TYR A 43 -5.60 -10.25 -4.34
N PHE A 44 -4.53 -9.97 -3.61
CA PHE A 44 -3.68 -10.95 -2.93
C PHE A 44 -4.02 -11.16 -1.45
N ASN A 45 -5.24 -10.82 -1.00
CA ASN A 45 -5.63 -10.89 0.42
C ASN A 45 -4.68 -10.16 1.38
N TYR A 46 -3.97 -9.14 0.90
CA TYR A 46 -2.94 -8.35 1.57
C TYR A 46 -1.63 -9.10 1.86
N GLU A 47 -1.47 -10.33 1.35
CA GLU A 47 -0.25 -11.14 1.44
C GLU A 47 0.67 -10.90 0.22
N ILE A 48 1.21 -9.68 0.11
CA ILE A 48 2.04 -9.28 -1.04
C ILE A 48 3.53 -9.60 -0.88
N GLU A 49 3.97 -10.03 0.31
CA GLU A 49 5.37 -10.40 0.57
C GLU A 49 5.70 -11.82 0.08
N HIS A 50 4.68 -12.68 -0.03
CA HIS A 50 4.81 -14.08 -0.39
C HIS A 50 4.14 -14.40 -1.73
N LEU A 51 4.36 -13.56 -2.74
CA LEU A 51 3.87 -13.81 -4.11
C LEU A 51 4.61 -15.02 -4.72
N THR A 52 3.85 -16.00 -5.21
CA THR A 52 4.35 -17.19 -5.93
C THR A 52 3.96 -17.18 -7.40
#